data_AF-A0A6S7KSV8-F1
#
_entry.id   AF-A0A6S7KSV8-F1
#
_cell.length_a   1.000
_cell.length_b   1.000
_cell.length_c   1.000
_cell.angle_alpha   90.00
_cell.angle_beta   90.00
_cell.angle_gamma   90.00
#
_symmetry.space_group_name_H-M   'P 1'
#
loop_
_entity.id
_entity.type
_entity.pdbx_description
1 polymer ?
#
loop_
_entity_poly.entity_id
_entity_poly.type
_entity_poly.pdbx_seq_one_letter_code
_entity_poly.pdbx_strand_id
1 'polypeptide(L)'
;FNNDLSEVFSLPLDSAILTDPNALWDDFKNKFLSVADKHAPIRQRRVKSEYNPWLTNEIKQMSYRRDYLKKQSIKLRSAYYDKAYKRCKNKLNNLIKETKQEYFGDKLSNAKNSKE
;
A
#
# COMPACT_ATOMS: atom_id res chain seq x y z
N PHE A 1 -7.25 -11.15 10.67
CA PHE A 1 -6.17 -11.14 11.67
C PHE A 1 -6.87 -11.37 12.99
N ASN A 2 -6.80 -12.60 13.51
CA ASN A 2 -7.30 -12.89 14.85
C ASN A 2 -6.16 -12.52 15.80
N ASN A 3 -6.19 -11.31 16.34
CA ASN A 3 -5.23 -10.84 17.36
C ASN A 3 -5.66 -11.33 18.76
N ASP A 4 -6.17 -12.55 18.85
CA ASP A 4 -6.69 -13.07 20.10
C ASP A 4 -5.54 -13.65 20.92
N LEU A 5 -5.16 -12.94 21.99
CA LEU A 5 -4.15 -13.37 22.95
C LEU A 5 -4.77 -14.14 24.14
N SER A 6 -6.03 -14.58 24.02
CA SER A 6 -6.72 -15.36 25.05
C SER A 6 -5.91 -16.60 25.50
N GLU A 7 -5.15 -17.20 24.59
CA GLU A 7 -4.24 -18.33 24.88
C GLU A 7 -3.21 -18.00 25.98
N VAL A 8 -2.79 -16.74 26.15
CA VAL A 8 -1.84 -16.32 27.20
C VAL A 8 -2.38 -16.62 28.60
N PHE A 9 -3.68 -16.41 28.81
CA PHE A 9 -4.32 -16.62 30.12
C PHE A 9 -4.54 -18.09 30.46
N SER A 10 -4.41 -18.98 29.47
CA SER A 10 -4.53 -20.43 29.65
C SER A 10 -3.17 -21.13 29.80
N LEU A 11 -2.05 -20.41 29.66
CA LEU A 11 -0.73 -20.98 29.88
C LEU A 11 -0.54 -21.24 31.37
N PRO A 12 -0.19 -22.48 31.77
CA PRO A 12 0.12 -22.74 33.17
C PRO A 12 1.38 -21.94 33.53
N LEU A 13 1.23 -21.02 34.49
CA LEU A 13 2.36 -20.41 35.20
C LEU A 13 2.89 -21.39 36.25
N ASP A 14 2.94 -22.67 35.92
CA ASP A 14 3.34 -23.73 36.83
C ASP A 14 4.74 -24.20 36.44
N SER A 15 5.74 -23.46 36.91
CA SER A 15 6.98 -24.11 37.31
C SER A 15 7.09 -23.96 38.82
N ALA A 16 6.34 -24.80 39.53
CA ALA A 16 6.26 -24.91 40.99
C ALA A 16 7.60 -25.28 41.67
N ILE A 17 8.75 -24.90 41.12
CA ILE A 17 10.10 -25.18 41.63
C ILE A 17 11.02 -23.93 41.55
N LEU A 18 10.62 -22.82 40.91
CA LEU A 18 11.45 -21.62 40.79
C LEU A 18 11.11 -20.59 41.88
N THR A 19 11.92 -20.58 42.95
CA THR A 19 11.86 -19.57 44.03
C THR A 19 12.52 -18.25 43.65
N ASP A 20 13.30 -18.22 42.56
CA ASP A 20 13.99 -17.03 42.07
C ASP A 20 13.04 -16.17 41.20
N PRO A 21 12.74 -14.92 41.61
CA PRO A 21 11.88 -14.01 40.85
C PRO A 21 12.34 -13.77 39.41
N ASN A 22 13.65 -13.81 39.15
CA ASN A 22 14.17 -13.61 37.79
C ASN A 22 13.79 -14.78 36.88
N ALA A 23 13.88 -16.01 37.38
CA ALA A 23 13.52 -17.20 36.63
C ALA A 23 12.01 -17.29 36.36
N LEU A 24 11.17 -16.84 37.30
CA LEU A 24 9.72 -16.70 37.09
C LEU A 24 9.39 -15.67 36.00
N TRP A 25 10.10 -14.54 36.01
CA TRP A 25 9.95 -13.52 34.98
C TRP A 25 10.35 -14.03 33.59
N ASP A 26 11.46 -14.76 33.51
CA ASP A 26 11.92 -15.31 32.23
C ASP A 26 10.96 -16.37 31.68
N ASP A 27 10.41 -17.25 32.52
CA ASP A 27 9.40 -18.24 32.08
C ASP A 27 8.13 -17.56 31.54
N PHE A 28 7.61 -16.58 32.28
CA PHE A 28 6.47 -15.77 31.83
C PHE A 28 6.77 -15.08 30.50
N LYS A 29 7.91 -14.38 30.41
CA LYS A 29 8.31 -13.64 29.22
C LYS A 29 8.44 -14.55 28.01
N ASN A 30 9.05 -15.72 28.15
CA ASN A 30 9.23 -16.67 27.06
C ASN A 30 7.89 -17.23 26.57
N LYS A 31 6.99 -17.59 27.50
CA LYS A 31 5.64 -18.07 27.18
C LYS A 31 4.80 -17.01 26.48
N PHE A 32 4.83 -15.77 26.99
CA PHE A 32 4.14 -14.65 26.38
C PHE A 32 4.66 -14.36 24.97
N LEU A 33 5.98 -14.28 24.80
CA LEU A 33 6.59 -14.01 23.48
C LEU A 33 6.29 -15.12 22.48
N SER A 34 6.24 -16.39 22.90
CA SER A 34 5.84 -17.51 22.03
C SER A 34 4.43 -17.32 21.45
N VAL A 35 3.46 -16.94 22.29
CA VAL A 35 2.09 -16.66 21.84
C VAL A 35 2.03 -15.39 21.00
N ALA A 36 2.74 -14.33 21.40
CA ALA A 36 2.81 -13.08 20.66
C ALA A 36 3.42 -13.28 19.26
N ASP A 37 4.52 -14.03 19.12
CA ASP A 37 5.17 -14.32 17.85
C ASP A 37 4.30 -15.22 16.96
N LYS A 38 3.51 -16.14 17.55
CA LYS A 38 2.54 -16.97 16.83
C LYS A 38 1.40 -16.14 16.23
N HIS A 39 0.81 -15.22 16.99
CA HIS A 39 -0.39 -14.48 16.58
C HIS A 39 -0.11 -13.13 15.93
N ALA A 40 0.99 -12.48 16.30
CA ALA A 40 1.43 -11.18 15.81
C ALA A 40 2.91 -11.22 15.35
N PRO A 41 3.27 -12.10 14.40
CA PRO A 41 4.65 -12.19 13.93
C PRO A 41 5.12 -10.85 13.36
N ILE A 42 6.38 -10.50 13.64
CA ILE A 42 7.02 -9.36 13.01
C ILE A 42 7.12 -9.63 11.51
N ARG A 43 6.41 -8.83 10.71
CA ARG A 43 6.44 -8.93 9.25
C ARG A 43 7.21 -7.77 8.67
N GLN A 44 8.23 -8.09 7.90
CA GLN A 44 8.85 -7.09 7.03
C GLN A 44 7.85 -6.72 5.94
N ARG A 45 7.48 -5.43 5.91
CA ARG A 45 6.65 -4.87 4.85
C ARG A 45 7.49 -3.85 4.09
N ARG A 46 7.46 -3.94 2.76
CA ARG A 46 7.97 -2.86 1.93
C ARG A 46 7.16 -1.60 2.22
N VAL A 47 7.82 -0.57 2.75
CA VAL A 47 7.27 0.78 2.80
C VAL A 47 7.00 1.16 1.34
N LYS A 48 5.73 1.29 0.98
CA LYS A 48 5.37 1.84 -0.34
C LYS A 48 5.93 3.26 -0.35
N SER A 49 6.64 3.64 -1.40
CA SER A 49 6.98 5.06 -1.56
C SER A 49 5.70 5.87 -1.51
N GLU A 50 5.84 7.15 -1.18
CA GLU A 50 4.75 8.12 -1.27
C GLU A 50 3.99 7.96 -2.59
N TYR A 51 2.69 8.28 -2.51
CA TYR A 51 1.79 8.29 -3.65
C TYR A 51 2.46 8.96 -4.84
N ASN A 52 2.43 8.32 -6.01
CA ASN A 52 3.04 8.85 -7.23
C ASN A 52 2.54 10.29 -7.46
N PRO A 53 3.35 11.35 -7.24
CA PRO A 53 2.81 12.71 -7.17
C PRO A 53 2.31 13.19 -8.54
N TRP A 54 2.88 12.66 -9.62
CA TRP A 54 2.43 12.89 -11.00
C TRP A 54 1.09 12.22 -11.33
N LEU A 55 0.57 11.32 -10.49
CA LEU A 55 -0.73 10.67 -10.68
C LEU A 55 -1.83 11.53 -10.07
N THR A 56 -2.29 12.54 -10.81
CA THR A 56 -3.31 13.47 -10.31
C THR A 56 -4.72 12.86 -10.32
N ASN A 57 -5.65 13.48 -9.59
CA ASN A 57 -7.07 13.12 -9.64
C ASN A 57 -7.65 13.19 -11.05
N GLU A 58 -7.15 14.11 -11.88
CA GLU A 58 -7.57 14.24 -13.28
C GLU A 58 -7.21 13.00 -14.10
N ILE A 59 -5.96 12.51 -13.98
CA ILE A 59 -5.52 11.26 -14.65
C ILE A 59 -6.40 10.09 -14.21
N LYS A 60 -6.76 10.04 -12.91
CA LYS A 60 -7.63 9.01 -12.36
C LYS A 60 -9.04 9.08 -12.97
N GLN A 61 -9.65 10.25 -13.01
CA GLN A 61 -10.98 10.46 -13.61
C GLN A 61 -10.98 10.14 -15.11
N MET A 62 -9.96 10.59 -15.85
CA MET A 62 -9.79 10.29 -17.27
C MET A 62 -9.57 8.80 -17.53
N SER A 63 -8.85 8.10 -16.65
CA SER A 63 -8.71 6.64 -16.71
C SER A 63 -10.06 5.94 -16.55
N TYR A 64 -10.88 6.34 -15.58
CA TYR A 64 -12.23 5.80 -15.42
C TYR A 64 -13.11 6.11 -16.64
N ARG A 65 -13.04 7.32 -17.19
CA ARG A 65 -13.78 7.71 -18.38
C ARG A 65 -13.39 6.86 -19.60
N ARG A 66 -12.10 6.63 -19.81
CA ARG A 66 -11.56 5.76 -20.85
C ARG A 66 -12.13 4.34 -20.71
N ASP A 67 -12.09 3.78 -19.51
CA ASP A 67 -12.51 2.40 -19.26
C ASP A 67 -14.02 2.25 -19.45
N TYR A 68 -14.80 3.23 -18.99
CA TYR A 68 -16.23 3.30 -19.29
C TYR A 68 -16.49 3.31 -20.80
N LEU A 69 -15.80 4.18 -21.55
CA LEU A 69 -15.97 4.27 -23.02
C LEU A 69 -15.62 2.97 -23.71
N LYS A 70 -14.56 2.28 -23.26
CA LYS A 70 -14.17 0.98 -23.80
C LYS A 70 -15.26 -0.07 -23.56
N LYS A 71 -15.80 -0.13 -22.34
CA LYS A 71 -16.92 -1.03 -21.99
C LYS A 71 -18.15 -0.74 -22.84
N GLN A 72 -18.53 0.53 -23.01
CA GLN A 72 -19.67 0.90 -23.85
C GLN A 72 -19.44 0.57 -25.33
N SER A 73 -18.23 0.78 -25.84
CA SER A 73 -17.91 0.42 -27.23
C SER A 73 -18.08 -1.07 -27.48
N ILE A 74 -17.58 -1.93 -26.59
CA ILE A 74 -17.74 -3.39 -26.70
C ILE A 74 -19.21 -3.79 -26.60
N LYS A 75 -19.94 -3.23 -25.62
CA LYS A 75 -21.35 -3.56 -25.37
C LYS A 75 -22.27 -3.15 -26.51
N LEU A 76 -22.08 -1.95 -27.05
CA LEU A 76 -22.99 -1.34 -28.02
C LEU A 76 -22.49 -1.47 -29.46
N ARG A 77 -21.26 -1.96 -29.69
CA ARG A 77 -20.60 -2.07 -31.01
C ARG A 77 -20.72 -0.81 -31.85
N SER A 78 -20.56 0.34 -31.20
CA SER A 78 -20.85 1.65 -31.79
C SER A 78 -19.57 2.40 -32.16
N ALA A 79 -19.49 2.84 -33.41
CA ALA A 79 -18.39 3.67 -33.91
C ALA A 79 -18.22 4.99 -33.13
N TYR A 80 -19.32 5.53 -32.57
CA TYR A 80 -19.28 6.71 -31.73
C TYR A 80 -18.45 6.47 -30.46
N TYR A 81 -18.77 5.40 -29.71
CA TYR A 81 -18.05 5.05 -28.48
C TYR A 81 -16.60 4.65 -28.76
N ASP A 82 -16.33 3.99 -29.88
CA ASP A 82 -14.95 3.71 -30.31
C ASP A 82 -14.14 4.97 -30.60
N LYS A 83 -14.73 5.93 -31.33
CA LYS A 83 -14.07 7.22 -31.62
C LYS A 83 -13.85 8.01 -30.33
N ALA A 84 -14.84 8.05 -29.44
CA ALA A 84 -14.72 8.69 -28.13
C ALA A 84 -13.64 8.03 -27.26
N TYR A 85 -13.58 6.69 -27.23
CA TYR A 85 -12.53 5.94 -26.53
C TYR A 85 -11.14 6.30 -27.05
N LYS A 86 -10.93 6.28 -28.38
CA LYS A 86 -9.63 6.62 -28.99
C LYS A 86 -9.19 8.04 -28.62
N ARG A 87 -10.11 9.02 -28.70
CA ARG A 87 -9.85 10.40 -28.28
C ARG A 87 -9.49 10.50 -26.80
N CYS A 88 -10.25 9.85 -25.92
CA CYS A 88 -10.01 9.86 -24.49
C CYS A 88 -8.67 9.20 -24.13
N LYS A 89 -8.34 8.07 -24.78
CA LYS A 89 -7.05 7.39 -24.63
C LYS A 89 -5.88 8.30 -25.01
N ASN A 90 -5.95 8.98 -26.16
CA ASN A 90 -4.89 9.87 -26.61
C ASN A 90 -4.71 11.06 -25.66
N LYS A 91 -5.81 11.68 -25.22
CA LYS A 91 -5.78 12.75 -24.22
C LYS A 91 -5.13 12.29 -22.91
N LEU A 92 -5.52 11.12 -22.40
CA LEU A 92 -4.94 10.54 -21.19
C LEU A 92 -3.44 10.29 -21.33
N ASN A 93 -3.00 9.77 -22.49
CA ASN A 93 -1.58 9.54 -22.74
C ASN A 93 -0.76 10.84 -22.76
N ASN A 94 -1.30 11.90 -23.37
CA ASN A 94 -0.66 13.21 -23.37
C ASN A 94 -0.60 13.79 -21.95
N LEU A 95 -1.71 13.73 -21.21
CA LEU A 95 -1.76 14.21 -19.83
C LEU A 95 -0.75 13.48 -18.94
N ILE A 96 -0.64 12.15 -19.03
CA ILE A 96 0.36 11.37 -18.27
C ILE A 96 1.78 11.77 -18.68
N LYS A 97 2.02 12.08 -19.96
CA LYS A 97 3.33 12.51 -20.43
C LYS A 97 3.68 13.88 -19.86
N GLU A 98 2.77 14.84 -19.96
CA GLU A 98 2.92 16.21 -19.46
C GLU A 98 3.16 16.23 -17.95
N THR A 99 2.30 15.58 -17.16
CA THR A 99 2.46 15.58 -15.69
C THR A 99 3.73 14.89 -15.22
N LYS A 100 4.20 13.86 -15.92
CA LYS A 100 5.51 13.25 -15.64
C LYS A 100 6.65 14.19 -16.00
N GLN A 101 6.58 14.86 -17.16
CA GLN A 101 7.60 15.81 -17.58
C GLN A 101 7.73 16.96 -16.58
N GLU A 102 6.61 17.53 -16.14
CA GLU A 102 6.57 18.57 -15.11
C GLU A 102 7.18 18.07 -13.80
N TYR A 103 6.66 16.96 -13.25
CA TYR A 103 7.13 16.43 -11.97
C TYR A 103 8.63 16.12 -11.94
N PHE A 104 9.14 15.46 -12.98
CA PHE A 104 10.57 15.14 -13.05
C PHE A 104 11.42 16.36 -13.42
N GLY A 105 10.89 17.28 -14.22
CA GLY A 105 11.53 18.56 -14.53
C GLY A 105 11.74 19.40 -13.28
N ASP A 106 10.69 19.58 -12.48
CA ASP A 106 10.72 20.33 -11.21
C ASP A 106 11.64 19.67 -10.20
N LYS A 107 11.64 18.33 -10.11
CA LYS A 107 12.53 17.61 -9.21
C LYS A 107 14.00 17.80 -9.58
N LEU A 108 14.31 17.83 -10.87
CA LEU A 108 15.66 18.05 -11.38
C LEU A 108 16.12 19.51 -11.22
N SER A 109 15.23 20.49 -11.42
CA SER A 109 15.56 21.91 -11.22
C SER A 109 15.80 22.23 -9.74
N ASN A 110 14.92 21.76 -8.85
CA ASN A 110 15.06 21.96 -7.41
C ASN A 110 16.33 21.31 -6.85
N ALA A 111 16.76 20.17 -7.39
CA ALA A 111 18.02 19.54 -6.99
C ALA A 111 19.27 20.34 -7.40
N LYS A 112 19.20 21.15 -8.46
CA LYS A 112 20.31 22.03 -8.88
C LYS A 112 20.42 23.27 -8.00
N ASN A 113 19.29 23.81 -7.54
CA ASN A 113 19.23 25.03 -6.74
C ASN A 113 19.61 24.84 -5.25
N SER A 114 19.76 23.60 -4.79
CA SER A 114 20.10 23.26 -3.38
C SER A 114 21.62 23.26 -3.09
N LYS A 115 22.43 23.79 -4.01
CA LYS A 115 23.89 23.87 -3.89
C LYS A 115 24.43 25.29 -3.75
N GLU A 116 23.56 26.28 -3.54
CA GLU A 116 23.90 27.65 -3.16
C GLU A 116 23.50 27.90 -1.70
#